data_AF-A0A0Q9TCI7-F1
#
_entry.id   AF-A0A0Q9TCI7-F1
#
_cell.length_a   1.000
_cell.length_b   1.000
_cell.length_c   1.000
_cell.angle_alpha   90.00
_cell.angle_beta   90.00
_cell.angle_gamma   90.00
#
_symmetry.space_group_name_H-M   'P 1'
#
loop_
_entity.id
_entity.type
_entity.pdbx_description
1 polymer ?
#
loop_
_entity_poly.entity_id
_entity_poly.type
_entity_poly.pdbx_seq_one_letter_code
_entity_poly.pdbx_strand_id
1 'polypeptide(L)'
;MPIVEVTHDPLIATAQLQTLAEALPHAVSLAVECPEEPYDGMLQPGDVEVRFRPRGPYDAGGLDIVVEVRSKWFASRAETRQERCDRLCNAVVEASGTTEVGVYLSLPVAAWAQGE
;
A
#
# COMPACT_ATOMS: atom_id res chain seq x y z
N MET A 1 -4.77 8.92 -7.62
CA MET A 1 -3.46 8.25 -7.45
C MET A 1 -3.20 8.03 -5.96
N PRO A 2 -3.12 6.78 -5.48
CA PRO A 2 -2.66 6.45 -4.14
C PRO A 2 -1.14 6.68 -3.98
N ILE A 3 -0.71 7.08 -2.78
CA ILE A 3 0.69 7.18 -2.39
C ILE A 3 0.96 6.13 -1.32
N VAL A 4 2.00 5.34 -1.52
CA VAL A 4 2.34 4.18 -0.70
C VAL A 4 3.76 4.31 -0.16
N GLU A 5 3.91 4.20 1.14
CA GLU A 5 5.20 4.14 1.81
C GLU A 5 5.36 2.77 2.48
N VAL A 6 6.43 2.07 2.14
CA VAL A 6 6.79 0.77 2.69
C VAL A 6 8.03 0.97 3.56
N THR A 7 7.87 0.74 4.86
CA THR A 7 8.98 0.67 5.81
C THR A 7 9.22 -0.79 6.17
N HIS A 8 10.45 -1.29 6.03
CA HIS A 8 10.75 -2.72 6.24
C HIS A 8 11.96 -2.96 7.13
N ASP A 9 12.04 -4.14 7.73
CA ASP A 9 13.25 -4.60 8.42
C ASP A 9 14.44 -4.66 7.43
N PRO A 10 15.63 -4.14 7.78
CA PRO A 10 16.81 -4.23 6.94
C PRO A 10 17.26 -5.66 6.58
N LEU A 11 16.80 -6.67 7.34
CA LEU A 11 17.12 -8.08 7.15
C LEU A 11 16.19 -8.80 6.17
N ILE A 12 15.09 -8.17 5.72
CA ILE A 12 14.23 -8.75 4.69
C ILE A 12 15.04 -8.91 3.39
N ALA A 13 14.94 -10.09 2.78
CA ALA A 13 15.70 -10.38 1.57
C ALA A 13 15.24 -9.49 0.41
N THR A 14 16.19 -9.01 -0.39
CA THR A 14 15.90 -8.20 -1.58
C THR A 14 14.89 -8.86 -2.52
N ALA A 15 14.94 -10.19 -2.67
CA ALA A 15 13.98 -10.92 -3.49
C ALA A 15 12.53 -10.81 -2.96
N GLN A 16 12.33 -10.85 -1.64
CA GLN A 16 11.01 -10.64 -1.03
C GLN A 16 10.51 -9.21 -1.27
N LEU A 17 11.41 -8.22 -1.16
CA LEU A 17 11.07 -6.82 -1.44
C LEU A 17 10.73 -6.60 -2.93
N GLN A 18 11.40 -7.30 -3.85
CA GLN A 18 11.09 -7.25 -5.28
C GLN A 18 9.70 -7.84 -5.57
N THR A 19 9.39 -9.02 -5.02
CA THR A 19 8.06 -9.62 -5.16
C THR A 19 6.96 -8.71 -4.59
N LEU A 20 7.21 -8.11 -3.42
CA LEU A 20 6.28 -7.14 -2.85
C LEU A 20 6.14 -5.90 -3.74
N ALA A 21 7.23 -5.35 -4.27
CA ALA A 21 7.19 -4.17 -5.14
C ALA A 21 6.41 -4.41 -6.44
N GLU A 22 6.47 -5.62 -6.99
CA GLU A 22 5.69 -6.02 -8.17
C GLU A 22 4.20 -6.18 -7.87
N ALA A 23 3.85 -6.78 -6.73
CA ALA A 23 2.46 -7.08 -6.37
C ALA A 23 1.70 -5.89 -5.78
N LEU A 24 2.39 -5.01 -5.04
CA LEU A 24 1.77 -4.00 -4.20
C LEU A 24 0.92 -2.97 -4.96
N PRO A 25 1.34 -2.42 -6.12
CA PRO A 25 0.52 -1.48 -6.87
C PRO A 25 -0.86 -2.03 -7.22
N HIS A 26 -0.91 -3.28 -7.72
CA HIS A 26 -2.18 -3.94 -8.05
C HIS A 26 -3.04 -4.19 -6.81
N ALA A 27 -2.43 -4.70 -5.73
CA ALA A 27 -3.13 -4.92 -4.47
C ALA A 27 -3.72 -3.64 -3.88
N VAL A 28 -2.99 -2.52 -3.96
CA VAL A 28 -3.45 -1.20 -3.52
C VAL A 28 -4.61 -0.71 -4.38
N SER A 29 -4.53 -0.83 -5.71
CA SER A 29 -5.61 -0.44 -6.61
C SER A 29 -6.90 -1.22 -6.33
N LEU A 30 -6.82 -2.53 -6.11
CA LEU A 30 -7.97 -3.34 -5.67
C LEU A 30 -8.48 -2.90 -4.28
N ALA A 31 -7.59 -2.58 -3.35
CA ALA A 31 -7.99 -2.16 -2.00
C ALA A 31 -8.70 -0.80 -2.00
N VAL A 32 -8.36 0.09 -2.93
CA VAL A 32 -8.93 1.45 -3.00
C VAL A 32 -9.98 1.64 -4.09
N GLU A 33 -10.25 0.66 -4.94
CA GLU A 33 -11.27 0.80 -5.99
C GLU A 33 -12.65 1.16 -5.39
N CYS A 34 -13.39 2.03 -6.07
CA CYS A 34 -14.75 2.38 -5.66
C CYS A 34 -15.58 2.82 -6.89
N PRO A 35 -16.91 2.97 -6.78
CA PRO A 35 -17.73 3.38 -7.92
C PRO A 35 -17.29 4.69 -8.58
N GLU A 36 -16.74 5.63 -7.82
CA GLU A 36 -16.24 6.92 -8.29
C GLU A 36 -14.88 6.83 -9.00
N GLU A 37 -14.06 5.85 -8.63
CA GLU A 37 -12.73 5.59 -9.20
C GLU A 37 -12.59 4.06 -9.35
N PRO A 38 -13.22 3.47 -10.38
CA PRO A 38 -13.14 2.04 -10.62
C PRO A 38 -11.74 1.66 -11.08
N TYR A 39 -11.32 0.43 -10.79
CA TYR A 39 -10.09 -0.14 -11.31
C TYR A 39 -10.44 -1.22 -12.34
N ASP A 40 -9.84 -1.13 -13.52
CA ASP A 40 -10.08 -2.04 -14.65
C ASP A 40 -9.17 -3.29 -14.62
N GLY A 41 -8.31 -3.41 -13.61
CA GLY A 41 -7.32 -4.47 -13.49
C GLY A 41 -6.05 -4.23 -14.29
N MET A 42 -5.95 -3.14 -15.05
CA MET A 42 -4.84 -2.84 -15.95
C MET A 42 -3.98 -1.70 -15.39
N LEU A 43 -3.00 -2.05 -14.55
CA LEU A 43 -2.09 -1.07 -13.95
C LEU A 43 -1.29 -0.31 -15.03
N GLN A 44 -1.33 1.02 -14.98
CA GLN A 44 -0.51 1.91 -15.79
C GLN A 44 0.62 2.54 -14.96
N PRO A 45 1.73 2.95 -15.61
CA PRO A 45 2.73 3.78 -14.98
C PRO A 45 2.11 5.05 -14.37
N GLY A 46 2.38 5.30 -13.09
CA GLY A 46 1.86 6.46 -12.37
C GLY A 46 0.49 6.27 -11.72
N ASP A 47 -0.16 5.11 -11.83
CA ASP A 47 -1.43 4.86 -11.12
C ASP A 47 -1.26 4.80 -9.60
N VAL A 48 -0.10 4.30 -9.15
CA VAL A 48 0.29 4.20 -7.75
C VAL A 48 1.75 4.62 -7.59
N GLU A 49 2.01 5.53 -6.67
CA GLU A 49 3.36 5.93 -6.27
C GLU A 49 3.80 5.06 -5.09
N VAL A 50 4.88 4.30 -5.23
CA VAL A 50 5.38 3.40 -4.18
C VAL A 50 6.82 3.73 -3.80
N ARG A 51 7.08 3.83 -2.49
CA ARG A 51 8.42 4.14 -1.95
C ARG A 51 8.79 3.13 -0.89
N PHE A 52 9.95 2.50 -1.06
CA PHE A 52 10.53 1.60 -0.06
C PHE A 52 11.62 2.31 0.72
N ARG A 53 11.62 2.10 2.04
CA ARG A 53 12.71 2.51 2.92
C ARG A 53 12.99 1.42 3.96
N PRO A 54 14.27 1.08 4.23
CA PRO A 54 14.60 0.29 5.40
C PRO A 54 14.33 1.12 6.66
N ARG A 55 14.01 0.45 7.76
CA ARG A 55 13.98 1.09 9.09
C ARG A 55 15.34 1.68 9.43
N GLY A 56 15.33 2.89 9.98
CA GLY A 56 16.49 3.56 10.53
C GLY A 56 16.88 3.02 11.91
N PRO A 57 18.07 3.40 12.41
CA PRO A 57 18.62 2.90 13.68
C PRO A 57 17.83 3.32 14.93
N TYR A 58 16.93 4.30 14.81
CA TYR A 58 16.10 4.80 15.90
C TYR A 58 14.61 4.54 15.68
N ASP A 59 14.25 3.84 14.60
CA ASP A 59 12.88 3.43 14.36
C ASP A 59 12.58 2.22 15.25
N ALA A 60 11.45 2.26 15.96
CA ALA A 60 11.02 1.20 16.87
C ALA A 60 9.70 0.57 16.39
N GLY A 61 9.64 -0.75 16.38
CA GLY A 61 8.46 -1.52 15.99
C GLY A 61 8.76 -3.01 15.96
N GLY A 62 7.71 -3.83 16.01
CA GLY A 62 7.82 -5.29 15.99
C GLY A 62 7.24 -5.94 14.73
N LEU A 63 7.06 -5.17 13.64
CA LEU A 63 6.49 -5.68 12.38
C LEU A 63 7.56 -5.64 11.30
N ASP A 64 7.93 -6.76 10.69
CA ASP A 64 8.85 -6.81 9.55
C ASP A 64 8.55 -5.80 8.45
N ILE A 65 7.27 -5.57 8.13
CA ILE A 65 6.86 -4.64 7.07
C ILE A 65 5.68 -3.79 7.54
N VAL A 66 5.76 -2.48 7.31
CA VAL A 66 4.65 -1.53 7.49
C VAL A 66 4.38 -0.84 6.16
N VAL A 67 3.14 -0.94 5.68
CA VAL A 67 2.66 -0.28 4.46
C VAL A 67 1.67 0.80 4.82
N GLU A 68 2.04 2.06 4.60
CA GLU A 68 1.13 3.19 4.70
C GLU A 68 0.55 3.50 3.32
N VAL A 69 -0.78 3.57 3.24
CA VAL A 69 -1.49 3.94 2.01
C VAL A 69 -2.26 5.22 2.25
N ARG A 70 -2.08 6.19 1.36
CA ARG A 70 -2.86 7.44 1.34
C ARG A 70 -3.62 7.48 0.02
N SER A 71 -4.94 7.45 0.09
CA SER A 71 -5.81 7.52 -1.09
C SER A 71 -6.95 8.51 -0.89
N LYS A 72 -7.48 9.07 -1.96
CA LYS A 72 -8.53 10.10 -1.89
C LYS A 72 -9.74 9.60 -1.10
N TRP A 73 -10.34 10.48 -0.30
CA TRP A 73 -11.57 10.15 0.39
C TRP A 73 -12.77 10.08 -0.57
N PHE A 74 -13.53 9.00 -0.48
CA PHE A 74 -14.90 8.85 -0.98
C PHE A 74 -15.73 8.12 0.07
N ALA A 75 -17.02 8.43 0.17
CA ALA A 75 -17.90 7.81 1.16
C ALA A 75 -17.98 6.28 0.96
N SER A 76 -18.10 5.82 -0.29
CA SER A 76 -18.12 4.41 -0.70
C SER A 76 -16.85 3.64 -0.29
N ARG A 77 -15.69 4.29 -0.37
CA ARG A 77 -14.38 3.72 0.02
C ARG A 77 -14.22 3.67 1.54
N ALA A 78 -14.77 4.68 2.24
CA ALA A 78 -14.68 4.79 3.69
C ALA A 78 -15.57 3.78 4.43
N GLU A 79 -16.72 3.42 3.87
CA GLU A 79 -17.68 2.48 4.45
C GLU A 79 -17.06 1.10 4.73
N THR A 80 -16.24 0.60 3.80
CA THR A 80 -15.57 -0.72 3.92
C THR A 80 -14.06 -0.59 4.21
N ARG A 81 -13.64 0.52 4.83
CA ARG A 81 -12.21 0.83 5.06
C ARG A 81 -11.46 -0.29 5.79
N GLN A 82 -12.05 -0.89 6.84
CA GLN A 82 -11.37 -1.94 7.60
C GLN A 82 -11.18 -3.20 6.76
N GLU A 83 -12.24 -3.68 6.09
CA GLU A 83 -12.18 -4.85 5.20
C GLU A 83 -11.12 -4.69 4.10
N ARG A 84 -11.05 -3.49 3.49
CA ARG A 84 -10.04 -3.14 2.49
C ARG A 84 -8.63 -3.19 3.07
N CYS A 85 -8.45 -2.67 4.28
CA CYS A 85 -7.18 -2.70 5.00
C CYS A 85 -6.75 -4.15 5.29
N ASP A 86 -7.68 -4.99 5.75
CA ASP A 86 -7.42 -6.40 6.07
C ASP A 86 -7.06 -7.20 4.80
N ARG A 87 -7.80 -7.00 3.71
CA ARG A 87 -7.50 -7.59 2.40
C ARG A 87 -6.12 -7.19 1.89
N LEU A 88 -5.77 -5.91 1.98
CA LEU A 88 -4.45 -5.44 1.58
C LEU A 88 -3.35 -6.03 2.48
N CYS A 89 -3.58 -6.13 3.79
CA CYS A 89 -2.64 -6.76 4.71
C CYS A 89 -2.36 -8.22 4.32
N ASN A 90 -3.41 -9.00 4.02
CA ASN A 90 -3.26 -10.38 3.55
C ASN A 90 -2.47 -10.47 2.24
N ALA A 91 -2.70 -9.57 1.28
CA ALA A 91 -1.95 -9.53 0.03
C ALA A 91 -0.46 -9.19 0.25
N VAL A 92 -0.15 -8.31 1.21
CA VAL A 92 1.24 -7.99 1.58
C VAL A 92 1.92 -9.17 2.25
N VAL A 93 1.22 -9.88 3.15
CA VAL A 93 1.73 -11.13 3.77
C VAL A 93 2.07 -12.17 2.69
N GLU A 94 1.16 -12.39 1.75
CA GLU A 94 1.35 -13.34 0.65
C GLU A 94 2.54 -12.96 -0.23
N ALA A 95 2.63 -11.69 -0.65
CA ALA A 95 3.67 -11.22 -1.56
C ALA A 95 5.07 -11.13 -0.92
N SER A 96 5.13 -10.79 0.37
CA SER A 96 6.40 -10.65 1.10
C SER A 96 6.90 -11.98 1.70
N GLY A 97 6.01 -12.92 1.97
CA GLY A 97 6.33 -14.17 2.65
C GLY A 97 6.64 -14.01 4.15
N THR A 98 6.34 -12.87 4.77
CA THR A 98 6.39 -12.67 6.23
C THR A 98 5.00 -12.46 6.82
N THR A 99 4.81 -12.88 8.07
CA THR A 99 3.55 -12.72 8.80
C THR A 99 3.51 -11.45 9.66
N GLU A 100 4.65 -10.83 9.92
CA GLU A 100 4.75 -9.63 10.77
C GLU A 100 4.52 -8.37 9.93
N VAL A 101 3.30 -8.20 9.45
CA VAL A 101 2.91 -7.12 8.52
C VAL A 101 1.88 -6.20 9.16
N GLY A 102 2.04 -4.89 8.93
CA GLY A 102 1.04 -3.87 9.24
C GLY A 102 0.66 -3.07 8.01
N VAL A 103 -0.63 -2.80 7.85
CA VAL A 103 -1.15 -1.87 6.83
C VAL A 103 -1.90 -0.75 7.53
N TYR A 104 -1.60 0.48 7.12
CA TYR A 104 -2.32 1.67 7.56
C TYR A 104 -2.97 2.36 6.34
N LEU A 105 -4.27 2.13 6.15
CA LEU A 105 -5.04 2.75 5.08
C LEU A 105 -5.68 4.07 5.55
N SER A 106 -5.16 5.18 5.03
CA SER A 106 -5.69 6.52 5.26
C SER A 106 -6.44 7.04 4.03
N LEU A 107 -7.61 7.64 4.29
CA LEU A 107 -8.48 8.23 3.28
C LEU A 107 -8.67 9.73 3.55
N PRO A 108 -7.65 10.58 3.34
CA PRO A 108 -7.76 12.01 3.60
C PRO A 108 -8.64 12.74 2.58
N VAL A 109 -9.27 13.84 3.02
CA VAL A 109 -9.74 14.90 2.13
C VAL A 109 -8.51 15.71 1.73
N ALA A 110 -8.03 15.50 0.51
CA ALA A 110 -6.80 16.09 0.00
C ALA A 110 -6.92 16.45 -1.48
N ALA A 111 -6.02 17.31 -1.95
CA ALA A 111 -5.86 17.65 -3.36
C ALA A 111 -4.54 17.08 -3.91
N TRP A 112 -4.54 16.75 -5.19
CA TRP A 112 -3.37 16.28 -5.93
C TRP A 112 -3.25 17.06 -7.24
N ALA A 113 -2.02 17.36 -7.65
CA ALA A 113 -1.69 17.94 -8.94
C ALA A 113 -0.40 17.29 -9.46
N GLN A 114 -0.35 17.04 -10.77
CA GLN A 114 0.78 16.42 -11.47
C GLN A 114 0.98 17.15 -12.80
N GLY A 115 2.24 17.33 -13.20
CA GLY A 115 2.62 17.88 -14.51
C GLY A 115 2.90 16.80 -15.55
N GLU A 116 3.10 17.23 -16.80
CA GLU A 116 3.66 16.39 -17.87
C GLU A 116 5.17 16.20 -17.71
#